data_AF-A0A2A2LSM5-F1
#
_entry.id   AF-A0A2A2LSM5-F1
#
_cell.length_a   1.000
_cell.length_b   1.000
_cell.length_c   1.000
_cell.angle_alpha   90.00
_cell.angle_beta   90.00
_cell.angle_gamma   90.00
#
_symmetry.space_group_name_H-M   'P 1'
#
loop_
_entity.id
_entity.type
_entity.pdbx_description
1 polymer ?
#
loop_
_entity_poly.entity_id
_entity_poly.type
_entity_poly.pdbx_seq_one_letter_code
_entity_poly.pdbx_strand_id
1 'polypeptide(L)'
;MILGICLHVFFLILKKLALSNLFRYERGERQPGCTCCCHIAAAVTVMPRSATFTPQGGLSTHTLMNTSETRIAVKITCSDNTLYRVTPVYATVEPGQSLPLHIARVKNDLCKKDRLCVNMVEAEGSKEAREAFKKCTTRPATINLCLECKDDNK
;
A
#
# COMPACT_ATOMS: atom_id res chain seq x y z
N MET A 1 -33.52 -22.62 37.63
CA MET A 1 -33.35 -21.37 36.86
C MET A 1 -31.88 -20.91 36.80
N ILE A 2 -30.90 -21.76 36.42
CA ILE A 2 -29.47 -21.32 36.37
C ILE A 2 -28.71 -21.82 35.12
N LEU A 3 -29.36 -22.50 34.16
CA LEU A 3 -28.67 -23.12 33.01
C LEU A 3 -28.87 -22.40 31.66
N GLY A 4 -29.44 -21.18 31.66
CA GLY A 4 -29.74 -20.43 30.42
C GLY A 4 -28.81 -19.24 30.14
N ILE A 5 -28.09 -18.75 31.15
CA ILE A 5 -27.31 -17.50 31.02
C ILE A 5 -25.93 -17.77 30.41
N CYS A 6 -25.37 -18.97 30.61
CA CYS A 6 -23.99 -19.27 30.19
C CYS A 6 -23.82 -19.38 28.67
N LEU A 7 -24.82 -19.90 27.94
CA LEU A 7 -24.74 -20.04 26.48
C LEU A 7 -24.90 -18.70 25.75
N HIS A 8 -25.71 -17.79 26.29
CA HIS A 8 -25.89 -16.46 25.73
C HIS A 8 -24.64 -15.59 25.89
N VAL A 9 -23.97 -15.67 27.05
CA VAL A 9 -22.72 -14.95 27.30
C VAL A 9 -21.57 -15.50 26.44
N PHE A 10 -21.52 -16.81 26.22
CA PHE A 10 -20.52 -17.43 25.34
C PHE A 10 -20.68 -17.01 23.87
N PHE A 11 -21.92 -16.92 23.36
CA PHE A 11 -22.20 -16.44 22.01
C PHE A 11 -21.89 -14.95 21.83
N LEU A 12 -22.06 -14.14 22.88
CA LEU A 12 -21.66 -12.73 22.90
C LEU A 12 -20.13 -12.55 22.90
N ILE A 13 -19.38 -13.42 23.58
CA ILE A 13 -17.92 -13.36 23.61
C ILE A 13 -17.31 -13.79 22.27
N LEU A 14 -17.85 -14.82 21.59
CA LEU A 14 -17.40 -15.20 20.24
C LEU A 14 -17.67 -14.11 19.18
N LYS A 15 -18.79 -13.38 19.28
CA LYS A 15 -19.02 -12.19 18.43
C LYS A 15 -18.04 -11.05 18.72
N LYS A 16 -17.56 -10.92 19.96
CA LYS A 16 -16.62 -9.85 20.36
C LYS A 16 -15.19 -10.14 19.91
N LEU A 17 -14.78 -11.41 19.84
CA LEU A 17 -13.44 -11.81 19.34
C LEU A 17 -13.33 -11.88 17.82
N ALA A 18 -14.44 -11.99 17.08
CA ALA A 18 -14.43 -11.88 15.61
C ALA A 18 -14.38 -10.43 15.10
N LEU A 19 -14.45 -9.43 15.98
CA LEU A 19 -14.48 -8.00 15.64
C LEU A 19 -13.18 -7.25 15.94
N SER A 20 -12.16 -7.88 16.55
CA SER A 20 -10.88 -7.22 16.81
C SER A 20 -9.96 -7.13 15.58
N ASN A 21 -10.33 -7.78 14.46
CA ASN A 21 -9.63 -7.66 13.17
C ASN A 21 -10.40 -6.90 12.09
N LEU A 22 -11.57 -6.34 12.41
CA LEU A 22 -12.07 -5.21 11.63
C LEU A 22 -11.40 -3.96 12.17
N PHE A 23 -10.23 -3.64 11.60
CA PHE A 23 -9.87 -2.24 11.39
C PHE A 23 -11.05 -1.61 10.61
N ARG A 24 -12.05 -1.12 11.34
CA ARG A 24 -12.92 -0.04 10.90
C ARG A 24 -11.99 1.15 10.68
N TYR A 25 -11.35 1.17 9.51
CA TYR A 25 -11.17 2.44 8.84
C TYR A 25 -12.60 2.87 8.52
N GLU A 26 -13.16 3.74 9.36
CA GLU A 26 -14.39 4.46 9.04
C GLU A 26 -14.10 5.22 7.73
N ARG A 27 -14.35 4.55 6.61
CA ARG A 27 -14.40 5.17 5.29
C ARG A 27 -15.53 6.18 5.40
N GLY A 28 -15.17 7.45 5.61
CA GLY A 28 -16.04 8.55 5.28
C GLY A 28 -16.60 8.27 3.90
N GLU A 29 -17.92 8.12 3.83
CA GLU A 29 -18.64 7.88 2.59
C GLU A 29 -18.17 8.94 1.58
N ARG A 30 -17.63 8.50 0.44
CA ARG A 30 -17.20 9.41 -0.62
C ARG A 30 -18.37 10.34 -0.89
N GLN A 31 -18.22 11.66 -0.68
CA GLN A 31 -19.14 12.59 -1.32
C GLN A 31 -19.00 12.36 -2.83
N PRO A 32 -20.10 12.09 -3.56
CA PRO A 32 -20.04 11.80 -4.98
C PRO A 32 -19.44 13.01 -5.70
N GLY A 33 -18.19 12.88 -6.17
CA GLY A 33 -17.48 13.93 -6.92
C GLY A 33 -16.16 14.48 -6.34
N CYS A 34 -15.67 14.08 -5.16
CA CYS A 34 -14.35 14.58 -4.68
C CYS A 34 -13.17 13.85 -5.33
N THR A 35 -12.44 14.55 -6.21
CA THR A 35 -11.15 14.12 -6.81
C THR A 35 -9.93 14.55 -5.99
N CYS A 36 -10.16 14.94 -4.74
CA CYS A 36 -9.14 15.40 -3.83
C CYS A 36 -8.10 14.30 -3.50
N CYS A 37 -6.81 14.66 -3.53
CA CYS A 37 -5.69 13.73 -3.38
C CYS A 37 -5.66 12.95 -2.04
N CYS A 38 -6.34 13.46 -1.00
CA CYS A 38 -6.48 12.78 0.29
C CYS A 38 -7.33 11.50 0.22
N HIS A 39 -8.36 11.43 -0.64
CA HIS A 39 -9.25 10.27 -0.71
C HIS A 39 -8.71 9.16 -1.62
N ILE A 40 -7.94 9.50 -2.66
CA ILE A 40 -7.26 8.50 -3.51
C ILE A 40 -6.21 7.74 -2.68
N ALA A 41 -5.44 8.46 -1.86
CA ALA A 41 -4.44 7.86 -0.97
C ALA A 41 -5.06 6.91 0.07
N ALA A 42 -6.31 7.14 0.48
CA ALA A 42 -7.02 6.27 1.41
C ALA A 42 -7.56 4.99 0.74
N ALA A 43 -7.85 5.04 -0.56
CA ALA A 43 -8.44 3.92 -1.28
C ALA A 43 -7.41 2.90 -1.77
N VAL A 44 -6.15 3.30 -1.94
CA VAL A 44 -5.06 2.37 -2.26
C VAL A 44 -4.29 2.03 -1.00
N THR A 45 -4.05 0.73 -0.79
CA THR A 45 -3.28 0.24 0.36
C THR A 45 -2.02 -0.46 -0.13
N VAL A 46 -0.92 -0.32 0.62
CA VAL A 46 0.35 -1.00 0.34
C VAL A 46 0.83 -1.65 1.62
N MET A 47 1.05 -2.97 1.61
CA MET A 47 1.42 -3.75 2.79
C MET A 47 2.59 -4.71 2.47
N PRO A 48 3.64 -4.78 3.29
CA PRO A 48 3.93 -3.93 4.45
C PRO A 48 4.32 -2.49 4.06
N ARG A 49 4.24 -1.51 4.98
CA ARG A 49 4.68 -0.11 4.72
C ARG A 49 6.17 0.14 4.96
N SER A 50 6.91 -0.89 5.32
CA SER A 50 8.34 -0.83 5.58
C SER A 50 9.02 -2.07 5.03
N ALA A 51 10.26 -1.91 4.58
CA ALA A 51 11.12 -2.99 4.16
C ALA A 51 12.47 -2.87 4.87
N THR A 52 12.96 -3.98 5.40
CA THR A 52 14.27 -4.08 6.05
C THR A 52 15.17 -4.97 5.20
N PHE A 53 16.38 -4.51 4.96
CA PHE A 53 17.39 -5.19 4.15
C PHE A 53 18.71 -5.28 4.90
N THR A 54 19.60 -6.13 4.41
CA THR A 54 20.98 -6.25 4.87
C THR A 54 21.94 -5.64 3.84
N PRO A 55 23.20 -5.38 4.19
CA PRO A 55 24.24 -4.94 3.22
C PRO A 55 24.47 -5.94 2.09
N GLN A 56 24.22 -7.23 2.35
CA GLN A 56 24.30 -8.27 1.33
C GLN A 56 23.19 -8.17 0.28
N GLY A 57 22.25 -7.23 0.47
CA GLY A 57 21.09 -7.03 -0.37
C GLY A 57 19.87 -7.77 0.18
N GLY A 58 18.92 -8.02 -0.71
CA GLY A 58 17.72 -8.79 -0.39
C GLY A 58 16.54 -8.41 -1.29
N LEU A 59 15.45 -9.17 -1.18
CA LEU A 59 14.21 -8.92 -1.88
C LEU A 59 13.07 -8.79 -0.86
N SER A 60 12.36 -7.67 -0.92
CA SER A 60 11.13 -7.44 -0.17
C SER A 60 9.95 -7.40 -1.12
N THR A 61 8.89 -8.13 -0.79
CA THR A 61 7.65 -8.14 -1.58
C THR A 61 6.55 -7.45 -0.80
N HIS A 62 5.89 -6.52 -1.47
CA HIS A 62 4.78 -5.74 -0.95
C HIS A 62 3.55 -6.01 -1.81
N THR A 63 2.37 -5.87 -1.23
CA THR A 63 1.09 -6.01 -1.92
C THR A 63 0.45 -4.64 -1.99
N LEU A 64 0.23 -4.15 -3.19
CA LEU A 64 -0.53 -2.94 -3.46
C LEU A 64 -1.96 -3.34 -3.85
N MET A 65 -2.96 -2.89 -3.12
CA MET A 65 -4.35 -3.21 -3.37
C MET A 65 -5.16 -1.95 -3.63
N ASN A 66 -5.93 -1.95 -4.71
CA ASN A 66 -6.89 -0.89 -5.01
C ASN A 66 -8.27 -1.25 -4.43
N THR A 67 -8.75 -0.49 -3.45
CA THR A 67 -10.09 -0.63 -2.87
C THR A 67 -11.06 0.44 -3.35
N SER A 68 -10.65 1.30 -4.29
CA SER A 68 -11.54 2.25 -4.94
C SER A 68 -12.42 1.55 -5.99
N GLU A 69 -13.44 2.27 -6.43
CA GLU A 69 -14.32 1.87 -7.53
C GLU A 69 -13.76 2.32 -8.91
N THR A 70 -12.63 3.02 -8.91
CA THR A 70 -12.02 3.60 -10.10
C THR A 70 -10.69 2.92 -10.43
N ARG A 71 -10.33 2.85 -11.71
CA ARG A 71 -9.01 2.37 -12.12
C ARG A 71 -7.94 3.37 -11.69
N ILE A 72 -6.89 2.88 -11.03
CA ILE A 72 -5.79 3.72 -10.55
C ILE A 72 -4.51 3.40 -11.32
N ALA A 73 -3.84 4.44 -11.83
CA ALA A 73 -2.48 4.32 -12.34
C ALA A 73 -1.49 4.63 -11.21
N VAL A 74 -0.49 3.76 -11.05
CA VAL A 74 0.56 3.90 -10.05
C VAL A 74 1.92 4.09 -10.69
N LYS A 75 2.71 4.98 -10.10
CA LYS A 75 4.11 5.23 -10.45
C LYS A 75 4.94 5.11 -9.18
N ILE A 76 5.85 4.14 -9.16
CA ILE A 76 6.73 3.92 -8.04
C ILE A 76 8.08 4.61 -8.29
N THR A 77 8.55 5.36 -7.29
CA THR A 77 9.82 6.08 -7.32
C THR A 77 10.59 5.79 -6.04
N CYS A 78 11.89 5.57 -6.13
CA CYS A 78 12.78 5.40 -4.99
C CYS A 78 13.64 6.64 -4.76
N SER A 79 14.13 6.86 -3.53
CA SER A 79 15.13 7.89 -3.24
C SER A 79 16.49 7.61 -3.88
N ASP A 80 16.85 6.34 -4.02
CA ASP A 80 18.10 5.91 -4.64
C ASP A 80 17.86 4.77 -5.64
N ASN A 81 18.01 5.08 -6.93
CA ASN A 81 17.84 4.12 -8.01
C ASN A 81 19.11 3.32 -8.29
N THR A 82 20.23 3.59 -7.61
CA THR A 82 21.47 2.81 -7.75
C THR A 82 21.46 1.61 -6.81
N LEU A 83 20.95 1.80 -5.58
CA LEU A 83 20.88 0.77 -4.54
C LEU A 83 19.66 -0.13 -4.64
N TYR A 84 18.55 0.36 -5.20
CA TYR A 84 17.29 -0.39 -5.25
C TYR A 84 16.82 -0.62 -6.68
N ARG A 85 16.28 -1.81 -6.91
CA ARG A 85 15.56 -2.22 -8.13
C ARG A 85 14.12 -2.50 -7.75
N VAL A 86 13.20 -1.81 -8.42
CA VAL A 86 11.77 -1.89 -8.12
C VAL A 86 11.03 -2.41 -9.34
N THR A 87 10.11 -3.35 -9.13
CA THR A 87 9.28 -3.90 -10.20
C THR A 87 7.86 -4.14 -9.69
N PRO A 88 6.81 -3.61 -10.36
CA PRO A 88 6.84 -2.72 -11.53
C PRO A 88 7.19 -1.26 -11.19
N VAL A 89 7.58 -0.44 -12.18
CA VAL A 89 7.77 1.02 -12.00
C VAL A 89 6.49 1.80 -12.33
N TYR A 90 5.78 1.36 -13.36
CA TYR A 90 4.46 1.86 -13.74
C TYR A 90 3.51 0.67 -13.82
N ALA A 91 2.32 0.81 -13.26
CA ALA A 91 1.27 -0.20 -13.37
C ALA A 91 -0.11 0.44 -13.31
N THR A 92 -1.09 -0.20 -13.92
CA THR A 92 -2.51 0.09 -13.73
C THR A 92 -3.09 -0.97 -12.82
N VAL A 93 -3.94 -0.54 -11.88
CA VAL A 93 -4.56 -1.42 -10.89
C VAL A 93 -6.06 -1.25 -11.01
N GLU A 94 -6.75 -2.31 -11.43
CA GLU A 94 -8.21 -2.30 -11.55
C GLU A 94 -8.88 -2.22 -10.17
N PRO A 95 -10.14 -1.77 -10.09
CA PRO A 95 -10.93 -1.82 -8.87
C PRO A 95 -10.93 -3.23 -8.24
N GLY A 96 -10.59 -3.33 -6.96
CA GLY A 96 -10.53 -4.61 -6.22
C GLY A 96 -9.31 -5.48 -6.53
N GLN A 97 -8.43 -5.07 -7.45
CA GLN A 97 -7.23 -5.83 -7.80
C GLN A 97 -6.09 -5.59 -6.81
N SER A 98 -5.31 -6.65 -6.56
CA SER A 98 -4.02 -6.59 -5.88
C SER A 98 -2.86 -6.82 -6.86
N LEU A 99 -1.78 -6.07 -6.68
CA LEU A 99 -0.57 -6.13 -7.48
C LEU A 99 0.65 -6.34 -6.57
N PRO A 100 1.49 -7.35 -6.82
CA PRO A 100 2.76 -7.49 -6.11
C PRO A 100 3.76 -6.41 -6.55
N LEU A 101 4.40 -5.79 -5.58
CA LEU A 101 5.49 -4.83 -5.72
C LEU A 101 6.76 -5.44 -5.14
N HIS A 102 7.72 -5.71 -6.01
CA HIS A 102 9.01 -6.26 -5.65
C HIS A 102 10.05 -5.14 -5.52
N ILE A 103 10.75 -5.13 -4.38
CA ILE A 103 11.83 -4.19 -4.08
C ILE A 103 13.07 -5.01 -3.75
N ALA A 104 14.04 -5.01 -4.67
CA ALA A 104 15.32 -5.66 -4.46
C ALA A 104 16.39 -4.63 -4.11
N ARG A 105 17.14 -4.87 -3.04
CA ARG A 105 18.34 -4.10 -2.69
C ARG A 105 19.56 -4.79 -3.28
N VAL A 106 20.39 -4.03 -3.99
CA VAL A 106 21.68 -4.47 -4.50
C VAL A 106 22.68 -4.53 -3.34
N LYS A 107 23.56 -5.54 -3.35
CA LYS A 107 24.64 -5.68 -2.37
C LYS A 107 25.52 -4.42 -2.37
N ASN A 108 25.62 -3.77 -1.22
CA ASN A 108 26.43 -2.57 -1.01
C ASN A 108 26.72 -2.40 0.48
N ASP A 109 27.93 -1.99 0.82
CA ASP A 109 28.38 -1.75 2.19
C ASP A 109 27.76 -0.48 2.82
N LEU A 110 27.18 0.42 2.00
CA LEU A 110 26.40 1.54 2.51
C LEU A 110 25.07 1.05 3.08
N CYS A 111 24.93 1.11 4.40
CA CYS A 111 23.62 1.07 5.05
C CYS A 111 23.07 2.49 5.28
N LYS A 112 21.96 2.78 4.59
CA LYS A 112 21.24 4.05 4.65
C LYS A 112 19.75 3.80 4.79
N LYS A 113 19.06 4.74 5.43
CA LYS A 113 17.61 4.83 5.46
C LYS A 113 17.12 5.59 4.22
N ASP A 114 16.32 4.91 3.42
CA ASP A 114 15.78 5.40 2.15
C ASP A 114 14.25 5.38 2.17
N ARG A 115 13.65 5.96 1.14
CA ARG A 115 12.20 6.08 1.01
C ARG A 115 11.77 5.68 -0.38
N LEU A 116 10.71 4.90 -0.43
CA LEU A 116 10.00 4.60 -1.67
C LEU A 116 8.65 5.29 -1.65
N CYS A 117 8.34 5.99 -2.75
CA CYS A 117 7.10 6.72 -2.92
C CYS A 117 6.27 6.04 -4.01
N VAL A 118 5.05 5.64 -3.65
CA VAL A 118 4.04 5.15 -4.58
C VAL A 118 3.13 6.33 -4.90
N ASN A 119 3.24 6.86 -6.11
CA ASN A 119 2.39 7.94 -6.60
C ASN A 119 1.19 7.33 -7.34
N MET A 120 0.03 7.93 -7.18
CA MET A 120 -1.25 7.40 -7.64
C MET A 120 -2.06 8.52 -8.30
N VAL A 121 -2.65 8.21 -9.44
CA VAL A 121 -3.58 9.06 -10.17
C VAL A 121 -4.75 8.22 -10.66
N GLU A 122 -5.94 8.81 -10.75
CA GLU A 122 -7.08 8.15 -11.38
C GLU A 122 -6.85 8.04 -12.89
N ALA A 123 -7.14 6.88 -13.46
CA ALA A 123 -6.91 6.57 -14.87
C ALA A 123 -8.24 6.22 -15.54
N GLU A 124 -9.14 7.21 -15.63
CA GLU A 124 -10.42 7.05 -16.31
C GLU A 124 -10.19 7.00 -17.83
N GLY A 125 -10.42 5.83 -18.45
CA GLY A 125 -10.33 5.64 -19.90
C GLY A 125 -8.92 5.52 -20.50
N SER A 126 -7.84 5.63 -19.72
CA SER A 126 -6.49 5.36 -20.23
C SER A 126 -6.14 3.87 -20.13
N LYS A 127 -5.51 3.33 -21.18
CA LYS A 127 -5.01 1.95 -21.20
C LYS A 127 -3.68 1.80 -20.46
N GLU A 128 -2.87 2.86 -20.40
CA GLU A 128 -1.52 2.79 -19.84
C GLU A 128 -1.29 3.77 -18.70
N ALA A 129 -0.67 3.29 -17.61
CA ALA A 129 -0.38 4.12 -16.46
C ALA A 129 0.47 5.35 -16.80
N ARG A 130 1.43 5.21 -17.72
CA ARG A 130 2.30 6.34 -18.14
C ARG A 130 1.52 7.48 -18.76
N GLU A 131 0.48 7.20 -19.54
CA GLU A 131 -0.35 8.23 -20.15
C GLU A 131 -1.21 8.94 -19.12
N ALA A 132 -1.77 8.21 -18.15
CA ALA A 132 -2.53 8.81 -17.05
C ALA A 132 -1.68 9.86 -16.29
N PHE A 133 -0.41 9.55 -16.00
CA PHE A 133 0.50 10.51 -15.38
C PHE A 133 0.89 11.70 -16.29
N LYS A 134 0.83 11.56 -17.61
CA LYS A 134 1.06 12.69 -18.54
C LYS A 134 -0.16 13.61 -18.64
N LYS A 135 -1.36 13.05 -18.59
CA LYS A 135 -2.64 13.79 -18.67
C LYS A 135 -3.03 14.42 -17.34
N CYS A 136 -2.57 13.85 -16.23
CA CYS A 136 -2.88 14.33 -14.89
C CYS A 136 -2.26 15.72 -14.65
N THR A 137 -3.11 16.74 -14.53
CA THR A 137 -2.73 18.12 -14.17
C THR A 137 -2.80 18.37 -12.66
N THR A 138 -3.39 17.44 -11.91
CA THR A 138 -3.55 17.52 -10.46
C THR A 138 -2.40 16.84 -9.72
N ARG A 139 -2.19 17.23 -8.45
CA ARG A 139 -1.12 16.64 -7.64
C ARG A 139 -1.45 15.16 -7.36
N PRO A 140 -0.56 14.21 -7.72
CA PRO A 140 -0.81 12.80 -7.44
C PRO A 140 -0.87 12.54 -5.94
N ALA A 141 -1.69 11.57 -5.55
CA ALA A 141 -1.67 11.01 -4.21
C ALA A 141 -0.38 10.20 -4.01
N THR A 142 0.25 10.28 -2.84
CA THR A 142 1.52 9.59 -2.59
C THR A 142 1.50 8.83 -1.27
N ILE A 143 1.79 7.54 -1.32
CA ILE A 143 2.06 6.69 -0.15
C ILE A 143 3.56 6.47 -0.06
N ASN A 144 4.08 6.47 1.16
CA ASN A 144 5.51 6.39 1.41
C ASN A 144 5.84 5.14 2.21
N LEU A 145 6.86 4.43 1.75
CA LEU A 145 7.40 3.24 2.39
C LEU A 145 8.80 3.56 2.89
N CYS A 146 9.10 3.12 4.11
CA CYS A 146 10.43 3.21 4.67
C CYS A 146 11.27 2.03 4.21
N LEU A 147 12.45 2.31 3.63
CA LEU A 147 13.44 1.29 3.29
C LEU A 147 14.60 1.43 4.28
N GLU A 148 14.84 0.39 5.06
CA GLU A 148 15.89 0.39 6.09
C GLU A 148 16.94 -0.66 5.75
N CYS A 149 18.22 -0.29 5.90
CA CYS A 149 19.34 -1.22 5.91
C CYS A 149 19.80 -1.39 7.35
N LYS A 150 19.90 -2.62 7.83
CA LYS A 150 20.48 -2.95 9.12
C LYS A 150 21.69 -3.84 8.92
N ASP A 151 22.81 -3.42 9.47
CA ASP A 151 24.00 -4.25 9.65
C ASP A 151 23.77 -5.12 10.88
N ASP A 152 23.49 -6.42 10.70
CA ASP A 152 23.33 -7.33 11.84
C ASP A 152 24.63 -7.52 12.66
N ASN A 153 25.74 -6.97 12.18
CA ASN A 153 27.08 -7.10 12.77
C ASN A 153 27.52 -5.86 13.59
N LYS A 154 26.59 -4.95 13.94
CA LYS A 154 26.87 -3.77 14.76
C LYS A 154 25.79 -3.47 15.78
#